data_AF-A0AAV0ANW0-F1
#
_entry.id   AF-A0AAV0ANW0-F1
#
_cell.length_a   1.000
_cell.length_b   1.000
_cell.length_c   1.000
_cell.angle_alpha   90.00
_cell.angle_beta   90.00
_cell.angle_gamma   90.00
#
_symmetry.space_group_name_H-M   'P 1'
#
loop_
_entity.id
_entity.type
_entity.pdbx_description
1 polymer ?
#
loop_
_entity_poly.entity_id
_entity_poly.type
_entity_poly.pdbx_seq_one_letter_code
_entity_poly.pdbx_strand_id
1 'polypeptide(L)'
;LKSISFIGIPKSINALNRLNEIISLDSDSTSSNRQTSKQHQADRCRRSNKESYNSSSAEIYSRGLRLWKSVYSPLSDRLIAKPSHSNPDLPNHIILSHYGHILSEPAEKLGLLGRIATILVAIGTICSLNKLGSQLLSHVLGLKKVFNPTIRSGG
;
A
#
# COMPACT_ATOMS: atom_id res chain seq x y z
N LEU A 1 3.54 7.14 -15.63
CA LEU A 1 4.29 6.66 -14.44
C LEU A 1 3.37 6.35 -13.25
N LYS A 2 2.53 7.28 -12.74
CA LYS A 2 1.70 7.01 -11.54
C LYS A 2 0.74 5.80 -11.66
N SER A 3 0.27 5.48 -12.86
CA SER A 3 -0.57 4.30 -13.13
C SER A 3 0.08 2.96 -12.74
N ILE A 4 1.42 2.85 -12.74
CA ILE A 4 2.10 1.59 -12.36
C ILE A 4 1.79 1.22 -10.90
N SER A 5 1.62 2.20 -10.02
CA SER A 5 1.24 1.97 -8.63
C SER A 5 -0.16 1.36 -8.53
N PHE A 6 -1.10 1.88 -9.31
CA PHE A 6 -2.49 1.46 -9.30
C PHE A 6 -2.74 0.13 -10.03
N ILE A 7 -1.86 -0.27 -10.96
CA ILE A 7 -1.93 -1.58 -11.63
C ILE A 7 -1.12 -2.63 -10.87
N GLY A 8 0.08 -2.28 -10.43
CA GLY A 8 1.08 -3.20 -9.89
C GLY A 8 0.77 -3.63 -8.46
N ILE A 9 0.59 -2.68 -7.54
CA ILE A 9 0.34 -2.98 -6.11
C ILE A 9 -0.79 -4.00 -5.92
N PRO A 10 -1.98 -3.83 -6.55
CA PRO A 10 -3.09 -4.77 -6.36
C PRO A 10 -2.77 -6.17 -6.85
N LYS A 11 -2.12 -6.28 -8.02
CA LYS A 11 -1.73 -7.55 -8.62
C LYS A 11 -0.70 -8.27 -7.75
N SER A 12 0.30 -7.53 -7.25
CA SER A 12 1.33 -8.07 -6.35
C SER A 12 0.74 -8.57 -5.03
N ILE A 13 -0.17 -7.80 -4.41
CA ILE A 13 -0.88 -8.22 -3.19
C ILE A 13 -1.68 -9.51 -3.45
N ASN A 14 -2.45 -9.55 -4.54
CA ASN A 14 -3.26 -10.73 -4.87
C ASN A 14 -2.40 -11.96 -5.18
N ALA A 15 -1.28 -11.79 -5.89
CA ALA A 15 -0.35 -12.87 -6.18
C ALA A 15 0.30 -13.43 -4.90
N LEU A 16 0.72 -12.56 -3.98
CA LEU A 16 1.30 -12.97 -2.69
C LEU A 16 0.29 -13.69 -1.81
N ASN A 17 -0.96 -13.22 -1.75
CA ASN A 17 -2.00 -13.90 -0.99
C ASN A 17 -2.26 -15.31 -1.53
N ARG A 18 -2.36 -15.48 -2.85
CA ARG A 18 -2.49 -16.79 -3.48
C ARG A 18 -1.30 -17.70 -3.22
N LEU A 19 -0.08 -17.15 -3.30
CA LEU A 19 1.13 -17.91 -2.98
C LEU A 19 1.07 -18.45 -1.55
N ASN A 20 0.68 -17.61 -0.59
CA ASN A 20 0.55 -18.04 0.80
C ASN A 20 -0.56 -19.08 0.99
N GLU A 21 -1.70 -18.94 0.31
CA GLU A 21 -2.77 -19.96 0.30
C GLU A 21 -2.24 -21.32 -0.18
N ILE A 22 -1.51 -21.34 -1.30
CA ILE A 22 -0.90 -22.56 -1.86
C ILE A 22 0.10 -23.18 -0.87
N ILE A 23 0.98 -22.36 -0.29
CA ILE A 23 1.97 -22.83 0.70
C ILE A 23 1.28 -23.40 1.95
N SER A 24 0.20 -22.77 2.41
CA SER A 24 -0.57 -23.26 3.57
C SER A 24 -1.20 -24.62 3.29
N LEU A 25 -1.78 -24.83 2.11
CA LEU A 25 -2.38 -26.10 1.70
C LEU A 25 -1.36 -27.24 1.54
N ASP A 26 -0.16 -26.93 1.03
CA ASP A 26 0.93 -27.90 0.88
C ASP A 26 1.55 -28.29 2.23
N SER A 27 1.53 -27.37 3.20
CA SER A 27 2.14 -27.58 4.53
C SER A 27 1.39 -28.56 5.44
N ASP A 28 0.17 -28.96 5.09
CA ASP A 28 -0.53 -30.07 5.75
C ASP A 28 0.03 -31.45 5.33
N SER A 29 0.92 -31.50 4.33
CA SER A 29 1.48 -32.75 3.78
C SER A 29 2.96 -33.02 4.14
N THR A 30 3.71 -32.03 4.65
CA THR A 30 5.18 -32.18 4.84
C THR A 30 5.70 -31.34 6.02
N SER A 31 5.75 -31.96 7.20
CA SER A 31 6.08 -31.32 8.50
C SER A 31 7.57 -31.04 8.74
N SER A 32 8.50 -31.45 7.87
CA SER A 32 9.93 -31.48 8.21
C SER A 32 10.77 -30.27 7.77
N ASN A 33 10.26 -29.36 6.92
CA ASN A 33 11.08 -28.27 6.33
C ASN A 33 10.83 -26.86 6.96
N ARG A 34 10.12 -26.81 8.11
CA ARG A 34 9.45 -25.59 8.59
C ARG A 34 10.25 -24.71 9.56
N GLN A 35 11.34 -25.21 10.16
CA GLN A 35 12.10 -24.44 11.15
C GLN A 35 12.98 -23.35 10.52
N THR A 36 13.48 -23.55 9.30
CA THR A 36 14.37 -22.57 8.64
C THR A 36 13.59 -21.38 8.05
N SER A 37 12.44 -21.62 7.43
CA SER A 37 11.66 -20.56 6.74
C SER A 37 11.01 -19.56 7.71
N LYS A 38 10.48 -20.01 8.86
CA LYS A 38 9.87 -19.12 9.87
C LYS A 38 10.92 -18.25 10.57
N GLN A 39 12.11 -18.80 10.83
CA GLN A 39 13.25 -18.06 11.38
C GLN A 39 13.67 -16.92 10.43
N HIS A 40 13.81 -17.21 9.13
CA HIS A 40 14.16 -16.22 8.12
C HIS A 40 13.09 -15.14 7.85
N GLN A 41 11.81 -15.43 8.12
CA GLN A 41 10.76 -14.41 8.09
C GLN A 41 10.81 -13.52 9.33
N ALA A 42 11.03 -14.08 10.52
CA ALA A 42 11.17 -13.31 11.76
C ALA A 42 12.40 -12.38 11.72
N ASP A 43 13.52 -12.85 11.17
CA ASP A 43 14.75 -12.06 11.02
C ASP A 43 14.60 -10.91 10.00
N ARG A 44 13.79 -11.11 8.94
CA ARG A 44 13.42 -10.03 7.98
C ARG A 44 12.47 -9.01 8.59
N CYS A 45 11.42 -9.45 9.31
CA CYS A 45 10.52 -8.58 10.06
C CYS A 45 11.28 -7.64 11.02
N ARG A 46 12.34 -8.14 11.66
CA ARG A 46 13.11 -7.36 12.65
C ARG A 46 13.95 -6.27 11.99
N ARG A 47 14.45 -6.50 10.78
CA ARG A 47 15.35 -5.58 10.06
C ARG A 47 14.63 -4.39 9.44
N SER A 48 13.35 -4.50 9.12
CA SER A 48 12.58 -3.44 8.45
C SER A 48 11.93 -2.41 9.39
N ASN A 49 11.94 -2.64 10.71
CA ASN A 49 11.13 -1.84 11.63
C ASN A 49 11.90 -0.75 12.41
N LYS A 50 13.25 -0.75 12.46
CA LYS A 50 13.98 0.24 13.29
C LYS A 50 15.35 0.74 12.80
N GLU A 51 16.02 0.11 11.83
CA GLU A 51 17.41 0.47 11.51
C GLU A 51 17.58 0.71 10.00
N SER A 52 18.18 1.84 9.62
CA SER A 52 18.55 2.25 8.24
C SER A 52 17.52 2.99 7.38
N TYR A 53 16.79 3.96 7.96
CA TYR A 53 16.36 5.10 7.14
C TYR A 53 17.30 6.27 7.42
N ASN A 54 18.00 6.74 6.39
CA ASN A 54 18.63 8.06 6.43
C ASN A 54 17.55 9.15 6.54
N SER A 55 17.91 10.35 6.97
CA SER A 55 16.95 11.45 7.21
C SER A 55 16.03 11.70 6.01
N SER A 56 16.57 11.60 4.78
CA SER A 56 15.80 11.73 3.54
C SER A 56 14.73 10.64 3.38
N SER A 57 15.05 9.38 3.65
CA SER A 57 14.08 8.28 3.56
C SER A 57 12.97 8.39 4.60
N ALA A 58 13.29 8.88 5.80
CA ALA A 58 12.29 9.09 6.86
C ALA A 58 11.27 10.19 6.48
N GLU A 59 11.73 11.29 5.88
CA GLU A 59 10.86 12.35 5.38
C GLU A 59 9.93 11.85 4.26
N ILE A 60 10.47 11.09 3.31
CA ILE A 60 9.71 10.53 2.20
C ILE A 60 8.67 9.53 2.70
N TYR A 61 9.04 8.68 3.65
CA TYR A 61 8.12 7.76 4.30
C TYR A 61 6.99 8.50 5.02
N SER A 62 7.31 9.52 5.82
CA SER A 62 6.33 10.35 6.54
C SER A 62 5.35 11.03 5.59
N ARG A 63 5.85 11.59 4.47
CA ARG A 63 5.02 12.15 3.40
C ARG A 63 4.09 11.11 2.78
N GLY A 64 4.61 9.92 2.47
CA GLY A 64 3.84 8.81 1.93
C GLY A 64 2.74 8.35 2.90
N LEU A 65 3.07 8.21 4.19
CA LEU A 65 2.13 7.80 5.22
C LEU A 65 1.02 8.84 5.43
N ARG A 66 1.35 10.13 5.37
CA ARG A 66 0.35 11.22 5.43
C ARG A 66 -0.61 11.14 4.25
N LEU A 67 -0.11 10.92 3.03
CA LEU A 67 -0.95 10.74 1.85
C LEU A 67 -1.84 9.51 1.99
N TRP A 68 -1.28 8.36 2.38
CA TRP A 68 -2.01 7.12 2.62
C TRP A 68 -3.18 7.32 3.59
N LYS A 69 -2.92 7.90 4.76
CA LYS A 69 -3.94 8.19 5.77
C LYS A 69 -5.03 9.12 5.21
N SER A 70 -4.65 10.14 4.44
CA SER A 70 -5.62 11.07 3.84
C SER A 70 -6.59 10.41 2.86
N VAL A 71 -6.16 9.32 2.19
CA VAL A 71 -6.98 8.57 1.24
C VAL A 71 -7.84 7.53 1.96
N TYR A 72 -7.23 6.77 2.86
CA TYR A 72 -7.83 5.55 3.41
C TYR A 72 -8.41 5.67 4.83
N SER A 73 -8.24 6.80 5.52
CA SER A 73 -8.84 7.00 6.86
C SER A 73 -10.37 6.77 6.83
N PRO A 74 -10.96 6.09 7.82
CA PRO A 74 -10.34 5.58 9.05
C PRO A 74 -9.71 4.18 8.92
N LEU A 75 -9.82 3.53 7.76
CA LEU A 75 -9.37 2.15 7.54
C LEU A 75 -7.87 2.00 7.23
N SER A 76 -7.11 3.09 7.29
CA SER A 76 -5.70 3.14 6.86
C SER A 76 -4.83 2.09 7.56
N ASP A 77 -5.05 1.88 8.85
CA ASP A 77 -4.19 1.03 9.66
C ASP A 77 -4.51 -0.46 9.42
N ARG A 78 -5.80 -0.78 9.27
CA ARG A 78 -6.25 -2.12 8.86
C ARG A 78 -5.73 -2.49 7.47
N LEU A 79 -5.69 -1.54 6.54
CA LEU A 79 -5.18 -1.76 5.19
C LEU A 79 -3.65 -1.89 5.13
N ILE A 80 -2.92 -1.39 6.13
CA ILE A 80 -1.47 -1.65 6.31
C ILE A 80 -1.25 -3.03 6.94
N ALA A 81 -2.07 -3.40 7.92
CA ALA A 81 -1.96 -4.68 8.62
C ALA A 81 -2.31 -5.88 7.72
N LYS A 82 -3.26 -5.76 6.79
CA LYS A 82 -3.67 -6.90 5.95
C LYS A 82 -2.54 -7.42 5.05
N PRO A 83 -1.79 -6.58 4.31
CA PRO A 83 -0.63 -7.03 3.52
C PRO A 83 0.55 -7.52 4.37
N SER A 84 0.73 -7.01 5.61
CA SER A 84 1.86 -7.41 6.47
C SER A 84 1.83 -8.88 6.87
N HIS A 85 0.65 -9.50 6.88
CA HIS A 85 0.50 -10.95 7.09
C HIS A 85 1.13 -11.77 5.97
N SER A 86 1.08 -11.25 4.74
CA SER A 86 1.63 -11.95 3.57
C SER A 86 3.11 -11.66 3.36
N ASN A 87 3.54 -10.44 3.64
CA ASN A 87 4.95 -10.05 3.63
C ASN A 87 5.14 -8.81 4.55
N PRO A 88 6.03 -8.87 5.55
CA PRO A 88 6.20 -7.80 6.53
C PRO A 88 6.79 -6.51 5.95
N ASP A 89 7.55 -6.59 4.85
CA ASP A 89 8.21 -5.46 4.22
C ASP A 89 7.32 -4.75 3.20
N LEU A 90 6.30 -5.45 2.71
CA LEU A 90 5.40 -4.96 1.67
C LEU A 90 4.69 -3.64 2.04
N PRO A 91 4.14 -3.46 3.26
CA PRO A 91 3.57 -2.18 3.63
C PRO A 91 4.60 -1.04 3.59
N ASN A 92 5.81 -1.25 4.12
CA ASN A 92 6.85 -0.24 4.11
C ASN A 92 7.30 0.11 2.69
N HIS A 93 7.43 -0.88 1.81
CA HIS A 93 7.73 -0.67 0.40
C HIS A 93 6.64 0.12 -0.32
N ILE A 94 5.36 -0.22 -0.10
CA ILE A 94 4.23 0.52 -0.67
C ILE A 94 4.25 1.99 -0.22
N ILE A 95 4.42 2.23 1.09
CA ILE A 95 4.42 3.58 1.65
C ILE A 95 5.61 4.39 1.13
N LEU A 96 6.82 3.87 1.19
CA LEU A 96 8.02 4.59 0.78
C LEU A 96 8.05 4.79 -0.75
N SER A 97 8.04 3.70 -1.52
CA SER A 97 8.30 3.73 -2.95
C SER A 97 7.13 4.27 -3.76
N HIS A 98 5.88 3.96 -3.39
CA HIS A 98 4.73 4.41 -4.17
C HIS A 98 4.11 5.69 -3.61
N TYR A 99 3.75 5.70 -2.33
CA TYR A 99 3.11 6.89 -1.75
C TYR A 99 4.11 8.02 -1.50
N GLY A 100 5.31 7.70 -1.04
CA GLY A 100 6.38 8.65 -0.74
C GLY A 100 7.06 9.21 -1.99
N HIS A 101 7.47 8.38 -2.95
CA HIS A 101 8.16 8.88 -4.15
C HIS A 101 7.22 9.21 -5.32
N ILE A 102 6.30 8.30 -5.69
CA ILE A 102 5.60 8.38 -6.98
C ILE A 102 4.29 9.19 -6.90
N LEU A 103 3.52 9.01 -5.83
CA LEU A 103 2.14 9.52 -5.75
C LEU A 103 2.03 10.85 -5.02
N SER A 104 2.85 11.08 -3.99
CA SER A 104 2.85 12.35 -3.27
C SER A 104 3.42 13.50 -4.12
N GLU A 105 3.03 14.71 -3.76
CA GLU A 105 3.52 15.90 -4.44
C GLU A 105 4.99 16.16 -4.04
N PRO A 106 5.84 16.60 -4.99
CA PRO A 106 7.22 16.95 -4.69
C PRO A 106 7.27 18.11 -3.69
N ALA A 107 8.26 18.12 -2.81
CA ALA A 107 8.41 19.18 -1.81
C ALA A 107 8.81 20.54 -2.43
N GLU A 108 9.56 20.51 -3.54
CA GLU A 108 10.19 21.70 -4.12
C GLU A 108 9.46 22.25 -5.36
N LYS A 109 8.59 21.45 -5.99
CA LYS A 109 7.83 21.87 -7.19
C LYS A 109 6.42 21.30 -7.10
N LEU A 110 5.41 22.16 -7.31
CA LEU A 110 4.06 21.67 -7.58
C LEU A 110 4.14 20.76 -8.82
N GLY A 111 3.88 19.47 -8.62
CA GLY A 111 3.87 18.52 -9.72
C GLY A 111 2.83 18.92 -10.76
N LEU A 112 3.09 18.63 -12.04
CA LEU A 112 2.17 18.90 -13.16
C LEU A 112 0.78 18.28 -12.95
N LEU A 113 0.70 17.23 -12.14
CA LEU A 113 -0.52 16.53 -11.76
C LEU A 113 -0.74 16.66 -10.25
N GLY A 114 -1.62 17.58 -9.86
CA GLY A 114 -2.07 17.73 -8.48
C GLY A 114 -2.85 16.51 -7.97
N ARG A 115 -3.23 16.55 -6.69
CA ARG A 115 -3.96 15.48 -6.01
C ARG A 115 -5.20 14.97 -6.77
N ILE A 116 -6.02 15.86 -7.32
CA ILE A 116 -7.24 15.48 -8.07
C ILE A 116 -6.89 14.70 -9.34
N ALA A 117 -5.94 15.19 -10.13
CA ALA A 117 -5.51 14.53 -11.36
C ALA A 117 -4.90 13.14 -11.06
N THR A 118 -4.20 12.99 -9.93
CA THR A 118 -3.68 11.69 -9.48
C THR A 118 -4.79 10.71 -9.13
N ILE A 119 -5.88 11.18 -8.51
CA ILE A 119 -7.05 10.34 -8.20
C ILE A 119 -7.80 9.97 -9.49
N LEU A 120 -7.94 10.89 -10.45
CA LEU A 120 -8.56 10.59 -11.75
C LEU A 120 -7.75 9.55 -12.54
N VAL A 121 -6.41 9.65 -12.53
CA VAL A 121 -5.53 8.63 -13.10
C VAL A 121 -5.74 7.29 -12.39
N ALA A 122 -5.88 7.27 -11.07
CA ALA A 122 -6.17 6.05 -10.32
C ALA A 122 -7.49 5.41 -10.76
N ILE A 123 -8.58 6.19 -10.80
CA ILE A 123 -9.91 5.73 -11.20
C ILE A 123 -9.87 5.22 -12.64
N GLY A 124 -9.36 6.00 -13.61
CA GLY A 124 -9.29 5.59 -15.01
C GLY A 124 -8.46 4.32 -15.23
N THR A 125 -7.37 4.17 -14.49
CA THR A 125 -6.51 2.97 -14.54
C THR A 125 -7.19 1.75 -13.93
N ILE A 126 -7.96 1.92 -12.86
CA ILE A 126 -8.68 0.82 -12.22
C ILE A 126 -9.88 0.41 -13.05
N CYS A 127 -10.61 1.36 -13.65
CA CYS A 127 -11.75 1.08 -14.53
C CYS A 127 -11.35 0.30 -15.78
N SER A 128 -10.11 0.46 -16.30
CA SER A 128 -9.62 -0.33 -17.42
C SER A 128 -9.22 -1.77 -17.02
N LEU A 129 -9.16 -2.07 -15.72
CA LEU A 129 -8.89 -3.40 -15.17
C LEU A 129 -10.20 -3.99 -14.61
N ASN A 130 -10.87 -4.84 -15.39
CA ASN A 130 -12.18 -5.45 -15.09
C ASN A 130 -12.31 -6.31 -13.79
N LYS A 131 -11.44 -6.17 -12.76
CA LYS A 131 -11.41 -7.04 -11.55
C LYS A 131 -11.03 -6.36 -10.23
N LEU A 132 -11.21 -5.04 -10.05
CA LEU A 132 -10.72 -4.31 -8.86
C LEU A 132 -11.77 -3.43 -8.14
N GLY A 133 -12.99 -3.94 -7.96
CA GLY A 133 -14.13 -3.18 -7.41
C GLY A 133 -13.90 -2.52 -6.05
N SER A 134 -13.22 -3.20 -5.11
CA SER A 134 -12.94 -2.65 -3.77
C SER A 134 -11.94 -1.49 -3.78
N GLN A 135 -11.00 -1.49 -4.73
CA GLN A 135 -10.04 -0.41 -4.90
C GLN A 135 -10.65 0.80 -5.59
N LEU A 136 -11.50 0.57 -6.61
CA LEU A 136 -12.25 1.64 -7.26
C LEU A 136 -13.08 2.42 -6.24
N LEU A 137 -13.81 1.70 -5.39
CA LEU A 137 -14.61 2.31 -4.32
C LEU A 137 -13.74 3.19 -3.40
N SER A 138 -12.57 2.71 -3.01
CA SER A 138 -11.68 3.48 -2.12
C SER A 138 -11.15 4.76 -2.77
N HIS A 139 -10.86 4.75 -4.07
CA HIS A 139 -10.38 5.96 -4.77
C HIS A 139 -11.52 6.94 -5.05
N VAL A 140 -12.73 6.47 -5.36
CA VAL A 140 -13.93 7.31 -5.49
C VAL A 140 -14.30 7.98 -4.16
N LEU A 141 -14.28 7.23 -3.05
CA LEU A 141 -14.50 7.80 -1.72
C LEU A 141 -13.40 8.80 -1.34
N GLY A 142 -12.15 8.52 -1.70
CA GLY A 142 -11.04 9.45 -1.57
C GLY A 142 -11.27 10.76 -2.34
N LEU A 143 -11.79 10.68 -3.58
CA LEU A 143 -12.14 11.85 -4.38
C LEU A 143 -13.25 12.68 -3.73
N LYS A 144 -14.32 12.02 -3.27
CA LYS A 144 -15.45 12.69 -2.60
C LYS A 144 -15.01 13.50 -1.39
N LYS A 145 -14.04 13.01 -0.60
CA LYS A 145 -13.47 13.74 0.54
C LYS A 145 -12.68 14.99 0.15
N VAL A 146 -12.05 14.99 -1.03
CA VAL A 146 -11.33 16.18 -1.52
C VAL A 146 -12.30 17.30 -1.87
N PHE A 147 -13.47 16.97 -2.42
CA PHE A 147 -14.50 17.95 -2.77
C PHE A 147 -15.42 18.34 -1.60
N ASN A 148 -15.64 17.44 -0.63
CA ASN A 148 -16.50 17.70 0.55
C ASN A 148 -15.72 17.53 1.87
N PRO A 149 -14.91 18.52 2.29
CA PRO A 149 -14.11 18.44 3.51
C PRO A 149 -14.93 18.46 4.81
N THR A 150 -16.21 18.80 4.76
CA THR A 150 -17.12 18.94 5.92
C THR A 150 -17.71 17.64 6.45
N ILE A 151 -17.54 16.49 5.78
CA ILE A 151 -17.97 15.19 6.33
C ILE A 151 -16.85 14.61 7.21
N ARG A 152 -16.54 15.33 8.29
CA ARG A 152 -15.83 14.78 9.45
C ARG A 152 -16.90 14.33 10.43
N SER A 153 -17.09 13.02 10.51
CA SER A 153 -17.55 12.25 11.68
C SER A 153 -18.31 13.06 12.75
N GLY A 154 -19.62 13.24 12.55
CA GLY A 154 -20.55 13.35 13.66
C GLY A 154 -21.16 11.97 13.91
N GLY A 155 -21.13 11.51 15.17
CA GLY A 155 -21.83 10.32 15.67
C GLY A 155 -21.09 9.02 15.48
#